data_AF-A0A519VLW7-F1
#
_entry.id   AF-A0A519VLW7-F1
#
_cell.length_a   1.000
_cell.length_b   1.000
_cell.length_c   1.000
_cell.angle_alpha   90.00
_cell.angle_beta   90.00
_cell.angle_gamma   90.00
#
_symmetry.space_group_name_H-M   'P 1'
#
loop_
_entity.id
_entity.type
_entity.pdbx_description
1 polymer ?
#
loop_
_entity_poly.entity_id
_entity_poly.type
_entity_poly.pdbx_seq_one_letter_code
_entity_poly.pdbx_strand_id
1 'polypeptide(L)'
;MSASLEHLLIFAREPVLGRVKTRLAAGIGPVAALATYRELLALTARAVAAAQVPATVWLAEAPAAPACPGACSRPPTRSASECATPLPRLLRLAGGAWSS
;
A
#
# COMPACT_ATOMS: atom_id res chain seq x y z
N MET A 1 -6.62 -16.83 31.26
CA MET A 1 -7.08 -16.22 30.00
C MET A 1 -5.91 -16.31 29.03
N SER A 2 -5.94 -17.26 28.09
CA SER A 2 -4.94 -17.28 27.01
C SER A 2 -5.14 -16.02 26.18
N ALA A 3 -4.11 -15.18 26.11
CA ALA A 3 -4.05 -14.14 25.10
C ALA A 3 -3.73 -14.85 23.78
N SER A 4 -4.76 -15.17 22.99
CA SER A 4 -4.54 -15.48 21.58
C SER A 4 -3.88 -14.25 20.97
N LEU A 5 -2.69 -14.43 20.39
CA LEU A 5 -2.02 -13.37 19.65
C LEU A 5 -2.75 -13.20 18.31
N GLU A 6 -3.94 -12.59 18.36
CA GLU A 6 -4.73 -12.24 17.20
C GLU A 6 -3.98 -11.17 16.41
N HIS A 7 -3.36 -11.56 15.29
CA HIS A 7 -2.62 -10.66 14.41
C HIS A 7 -3.31 -10.58 13.06
N LEU A 8 -3.63 -9.36 12.63
CA LEU A 8 -4.40 -9.11 11.42
C LEU A 8 -3.46 -8.84 10.23
N LEU A 9 -3.51 -9.70 9.22
CA LEU A 9 -2.73 -9.52 7.98
C LEU A 9 -3.62 -8.99 6.86
N ILE A 10 -3.30 -7.79 6.35
CA ILE A 10 -4.05 -7.11 5.29
C ILE A 10 -3.25 -7.19 4.00
N PHE A 11 -3.83 -7.78 2.96
CA PHE A 11 -3.29 -7.71 1.62
C PHE A 11 -4.03 -6.64 0.82
N ALA A 12 -3.29 -5.64 0.34
CA ALA A 12 -3.82 -4.56 -0.48
C ALA A 12 -2.95 -4.40 -1.74
N ARG A 13 -3.46 -3.70 -2.75
CA ARG A 13 -2.69 -3.27 -3.91
C ARG A 13 -2.28 -1.82 -3.73
N GLU A 14 -1.13 -1.44 -4.28
CA GLU A 14 -0.75 -0.03 -4.33
C GLU A 14 -1.82 0.77 -5.12
N PRO A 15 -2.35 1.88 -4.58
CA PRO A 15 -3.41 2.68 -5.21
C PRO A 15 -2.85 3.53 -6.38
N VAL A 16 -2.55 2.85 -7.49
CA VAL A 16 -2.06 3.44 -8.74
C VAL A 16 -3.19 3.55 -9.76
N LEU A 17 -3.26 4.70 -10.45
CA LEU A 17 -4.25 4.96 -11.49
C LEU A 17 -4.23 3.85 -12.56
N GLY A 18 -5.42 3.32 -12.89
CA GLY A 18 -5.57 2.28 -13.90
C GLY A 18 -5.10 0.87 -13.50
N ARG A 19 -4.54 0.68 -12.30
CA ARG A 19 -4.07 -0.63 -11.80
C ARG A 19 -4.95 -1.25 -10.72
N VAL A 20 -5.78 -0.43 -10.09
CA VAL A 20 -6.71 -0.88 -9.05
C VAL A 20 -8.13 -0.91 -9.56
N LYS A 21 -8.87 -1.95 -9.15
CA LYS A 21 -10.30 -2.14 -9.45
C LYS A 21 -10.62 -1.92 -10.94
N THR A 22 -9.86 -2.53 -11.83
CA THR A 22 -9.98 -2.34 -13.30
C THR A 22 -11.37 -2.67 -13.85
N ARG A 23 -12.05 -3.68 -13.29
CA ARG A 23 -13.45 -3.98 -13.61
C ARG A 23 -14.41 -2.86 -13.23
N LEU A 24 -14.18 -2.18 -12.10
CA LEU A 24 -14.95 -1.02 -11.68
C LEU A 24 -14.60 0.19 -12.55
N ALA A 25 -13.31 0.37 -12.86
CA ALA A 25 -12.83 1.42 -13.74
C ALA A 25 -13.45 1.36 -15.15
N ALA A 26 -13.79 0.17 -15.65
CA ALA A 26 -14.51 0.02 -16.91
C ALA A 26 -15.93 0.62 -16.88
N GLY A 27 -16.55 0.74 -15.70
CA GLY A 27 -17.89 1.32 -15.54
C GLY A 27 -17.87 2.80 -15.13
N ILE A 28 -17.00 3.20 -14.20
CA ILE A 28 -16.99 4.56 -13.61
C ILE A 28 -15.76 5.40 -14.01
N GLY A 29 -14.86 4.84 -14.82
CA GLY A 29 -13.60 5.46 -15.18
C GLY A 29 -12.47 5.21 -14.18
N PRO A 30 -11.20 5.29 -14.63
CA PRO A 30 -10.03 4.96 -13.80
C PRO A 30 -9.82 5.92 -12.64
N VAL A 31 -10.20 7.19 -12.78
CA VAL A 31 -10.06 8.22 -11.73
C VAL A 31 -11.05 7.97 -10.60
N ALA A 32 -12.33 7.75 -10.92
CA ALA A 32 -13.35 7.46 -9.91
C ALA A 32 -13.05 6.12 -9.21
N ALA A 33 -12.64 5.09 -9.95
CA ALA A 33 -12.23 3.82 -9.36
C ALA A 33 -11.05 3.95 -8.39
N LEU A 34 -10.06 4.79 -8.70
CA LEU A 34 -8.95 5.08 -7.80
C LEU A 34 -9.41 5.82 -6.54
N ALA A 35 -10.28 6.82 -6.69
CA ALA A 35 -10.84 7.57 -5.56
C ALA A 35 -11.62 6.65 -4.61
N THR A 36 -12.52 5.82 -5.15
CA THR A 36 -13.27 4.81 -4.38
C THR A 36 -12.32 3.82 -3.70
N TYR A 37 -11.26 3.37 -4.40
CA TYR A 37 -10.30 2.45 -3.78
C TYR A 37 -9.56 3.06 -2.59
N ARG A 38 -9.17 4.34 -2.67
CA ARG A 38 -8.55 5.07 -1.56
C ARG A 38 -9.52 5.21 -0.37
N GLU A 39 -10.79 5.48 -0.64
CA GLU A 39 -11.81 5.57 0.41
C GLU A 39 -12.01 4.23 1.14
N LEU A 40 -12.06 3.12 0.40
CA LEU A 40 -12.14 1.77 0.98
C LEU A 40 -10.92 1.45 1.87
N LEU A 41 -9.72 1.84 1.43
CA LEU A 41 -8.51 1.68 2.25
C LEU A 41 -8.58 2.51 3.53
N ALA A 42 -9.08 3.76 3.46
CA ALA A 42 -9.24 4.62 4.62
C ALA A 42 -10.29 4.05 5.61
N LEU A 43 -11.41 3.54 5.12
CA LEU A 43 -12.42 2.85 5.93
C LEU A 43 -11.83 1.62 6.64
N THR A 44 -11.06 0.82 5.91
CA THR A 44 -10.40 -0.38 6.44
C THR A 44 -9.37 0.00 7.52
N ALA A 45 -8.55 1.03 7.27
CA ALA A 45 -7.59 1.52 8.26
C ALA A 45 -8.27 2.00 9.55
N ARG A 46 -9.40 2.73 9.44
CA ARG A 46 -10.18 3.15 10.62
C ARG A 46 -10.74 1.95 11.40
N ALA A 47 -11.25 0.94 10.71
CA ALA A 47 -11.77 -0.26 11.35
C ALA A 47 -10.67 -1.04 12.10
N VAL A 48 -9.49 -1.17 11.50
CA VAL A 48 -8.33 -1.84 12.10
C VAL A 48 -7.83 -1.06 13.33
N ALA A 49 -7.80 0.27 13.24
CA ALA A 49 -7.45 1.12 14.37
C ALA A 49 -8.43 0.95 15.53
N ALA A 50 -9.74 0.88 15.25
CA ALA A 50 -10.77 0.67 16.26
C ALA A 50 -10.69 -0.73 16.90
N ALA A 51 -10.24 -1.73 16.16
CA ALA A 51 -10.12 -3.10 16.66
C ALA A 51 -8.97 -3.30 17.67
N GLN A 52 -8.01 -2.38 17.75
CA GLN A 52 -6.88 -2.42 18.70
C GLN A 52 -6.07 -3.74 18.64
N VAL A 53 -6.04 -4.38 17.47
CA VAL A 53 -5.26 -5.58 17.21
C VAL A 53 -3.99 -5.24 16.43
N PRO A 54 -2.85 -5.91 16.70
CA PRO A 54 -1.68 -5.82 15.85
C PRO A 54 -2.04 -6.12 14.39
N ALA A 55 -1.63 -5.25 13.48
CA ALA A 55 -1.94 -5.40 12.06
C ALA A 55 -0.72 -5.14 11.18
N THR A 56 -0.52 -5.99 10.18
CA THR A 56 0.52 -5.83 9.15
C THR A 56 -0.14 -5.70 7.80
N VAL A 57 0.28 -4.71 7.00
CA VAL A 57 -0.26 -4.52 5.65
C VAL A 57 0.80 -4.79 4.60
N TRP A 58 0.46 -5.69 3.67
CA TRP A 58 1.28 -6.06 2.52
C TRP A 58 0.68 -5.46 1.26
N LEU A 59 1.44 -4.55 0.63
CA LEU A 59 1.06 -3.91 -0.61
C LEU A 59 1.67 -4.68 -1.79
N ALA A 60 0.80 -5.21 -2.64
CA ALA A 60 1.19 -5.81 -3.90
C ALA A 60 1.55 -4.71 -4.92
N GLU A 61 2.64 -4.96 -5.65
CA GLU A 61 3.33 -4.07 -6.59
C GLU A 61 4.14 -2.95 -5.92
N ALA A 62 5.45 -2.91 -6.20
CA ALA A 62 6.30 -1.81 -5.80
C ALA A 62 5.95 -0.56 -6.64
N PRO A 63 5.98 0.65 -6.04
CA PRO A 63 5.85 1.87 -6.82
C PRO A 63 6.93 1.89 -7.89
N ALA A 64 6.57 2.33 -9.10
CA ALA A 64 7.57 2.59 -10.13
C ALA A 64 8.57 3.59 -9.53
N ALA A 65 9.80 3.13 -9.26
CA ALA A 65 10.87 4.03 -8.85
C ALA A 65 10.95 5.14 -9.91
N PRO A 66 11.12 6.42 -9.51
CA PRO A 66 11.40 7.45 -10.49
C PRO A 66 12.61 6.97 -11.29
N ALA A 67 12.43 6.81 -12.60
CA ALA A 67 13.52 6.43 -13.48
C ALA A 67 14.62 7.47 -13.28
N CYS A 68 15.75 7.09 -12.68
CA CYS A 68 16.89 7.97 -12.59
C CYS A 68 17.24 8.41 -14.02
N PRO A 69 17.18 9.72 -14.36
CA PRO A 69 17.63 10.19 -15.66
C PRO A 69 19.15 10.07 -15.69
N GLY A 70 19.65 8.88 -16.02
CA GLY A 70 21.09 8.58 -16.01
C GLY A 70 21.48 7.12 -15.76
N ALA A 71 20.56 6.15 -15.74
CA ALA A 71 20.95 4.74 -15.60
C ALA A 71 21.68 4.25 -16.86
N CYS A 72 23.00 4.17 -16.76
CA CYS A 72 23.91 3.51 -17.69
C CYS A 72 23.43 2.07 -17.93
N SER A 73 23.36 1.63 -19.18
CA SER A 73 22.78 0.37 -19.65
C SER A 73 23.59 -0.89 -19.27
N ARG A 74 23.99 -1.03 -18.00
CA ARG A 74 24.60 -2.24 -17.46
C ARG A 74 23.52 -3.06 -16.73
N PRO A 75 23.40 -4.37 -17.02
CA PRO A 75 22.49 -5.23 -16.27
C PRO A 75 23.02 -5.40 -14.84
N PRO A 76 22.24 -5.10 -13.79
CA PRO A 76 22.63 -5.45 -12.44
C PRO A 76 22.35 -6.95 -12.24
N THR A 77 23.38 -7.79 -12.37
CA THR A 77 23.43 -8.99 -11.54
C THR A 77 23.70 -8.53 -10.12
N ARG A 78 22.86 -8.97 -9.18
CA ARG A 78 22.97 -8.91 -7.71
C ARG A 78 22.02 -7.90 -7.03
N SER A 79 21.36 -8.44 -6.02
CA SER A 79 20.17 -7.97 -5.30
C SER A 79 20.26 -6.56 -4.74
N ALA A 80 19.30 -5.70 -5.12
CA ALA A 80 18.98 -4.47 -4.41
C ALA A 80 18.16 -4.80 -3.15
N SER A 81 18.78 -5.45 -2.16
CA SER A 81 18.16 -5.74 -0.86
C SER A 81 18.42 -4.68 0.19
N GLU A 82 19.11 -3.57 -0.13
CA GLU A 82 19.50 -2.59 0.89
C GLU A 82 19.05 -1.18 0.50
N CYS A 83 18.59 -0.47 1.55
CA CYS A 83 18.12 0.92 1.58
C CYS A 83 16.63 1.15 1.26
N ALA A 84 15.73 0.54 2.06
CA ALA A 84 14.45 1.21 2.37
C ALA A 84 13.91 0.76 3.73
N THR A 85 14.06 1.64 4.72
CA THR A 85 13.59 1.53 6.11
C THR A 85 12.14 1.02 6.23
N PRO A 86 11.81 0.16 7.21
CA PRO A 86 10.46 -0.32 7.44
C PRO A 86 9.67 0.73 8.23
N LEU A 87 9.18 1.77 7.56
CA LEU A 87 7.99 2.46 8.01
C LEU A 87 6.80 1.89 7.23
N PRO A 88 5.64 1.60 7.86
CA PRO A 88 4.47 1.11 7.15
C PRO A 88 4.04 2.17 6.13
N ARG A 89 4.39 1.94 4.86
CA ARG A 89 4.12 2.87 3.75
C ARG A 89 2.62 3.18 3.58
N LEU A 90 1.77 2.33 4.14
CA LEU A 90 0.32 2.56 4.26
C LEU A 90 -0.04 3.86 5.00
N LEU A 91 0.73 4.24 6.03
CA LEU A 91 0.53 5.48 6.79
C LEU A 91 0.76 6.74 5.94
N ARG A 92 1.52 6.63 4.85
CA ARG A 92 1.84 7.75 3.96
C ARG A 92 0.82 7.94 2.84
N LEU A 93 0.13 6.87 2.43
CA LEU A 93 -0.88 6.90 1.37
C LEU A 93 -2.25 7.41 1.85
N ALA A 94 -2.51 7.36 3.17
CA ALA A 94 -3.76 7.79 3.78
C ALA A 94 -3.81 9.30 4.15
N GLY A 95 -2.78 10.08 3.83
CA GLY A 95 -2.62 11.45 4.32
C GLY A 95 -2.00 11.41 5.72
N GLY A 96 -0.74 11.85 5.81
CA GLY A 96 0.07 11.70 7.02
C GLY A 96 -0.53 12.44 8.21
N ALA A 97 -0.87 11.70 9.27
CA ALA A 97 -1.01 12.16 10.64
C ALA A 97 -1.52 11.00 11.50
N TRP A 98 -0.68 10.00 11.74
CA TRP A 98 -0.99 8.91 12.66
C TRP A 98 0.22 8.75 13.57
N SER A 99 0.32 9.66 14.55
CA SER A 99 1.11 9.49 15.77
C SER A 99 0.45 10.34 16.85
N SER A 100 -0.25 9.68 17.76
CA SER A 100 -0.24 9.91 19.22
C SER A 100 -0.92 8.70 19.86
#